data_AF-A0A1G5V8X5-F1
#
_entry.id   AF-A0A1G5V8X5-F1
#
_cell.length_a   1.000
_cell.length_b   1.000
_cell.length_c   1.000
_cell.angle_alpha   90.00
_cell.angle_beta   90.00
_cell.angle_gamma   90.00
#
_symmetry.space_group_name_H-M   'P 1'
#
loop_
_entity.id
_entity.type
_entity.pdbx_description
1 polymer ?
#
loop_
_entity_poly.entity_id
_entity_poly.type
_entity_poly.pdbx_seq_one_letter_code
_entity_poly.pdbx_strand_id
1 'polypeptide(L)'
;MPIYDIQHGSIWSFEQKYLDKRPISYRLTSFYDYKEKFFIAENFLRIYENAYCVITDKVHCALPCLALKTPVLFFNTASYQPERLVGLDKLLIQSNFQSYKENYEIFDVENPPNNPKNYLKIRKDLINKTKNFTGFRNEFYYSNYSYDEIILKQAELLAKTARESKNYMGRVIKLSNEYESKLKK
;
A
#
# COMPACT_ATOMS: atom_id res chain seq x y z
N MET A 1 -27.43 -2.45 31.63
CA MET A 1 -26.44 -2.36 30.55
C MET A 1 -27.20 -2.40 29.21
N PRO A 2 -27.64 -1.26 28.66
CA PRO A 2 -28.10 -1.22 27.29
C PRO A 2 -26.94 -0.74 26.40
N ILE A 3 -26.63 -1.56 25.40
CA ILE A 3 -25.76 -1.21 24.28
C ILE A 3 -26.43 -0.02 23.59
N TYR A 4 -25.76 1.13 23.56
CA TYR A 4 -26.29 2.33 22.92
C TYR A 4 -26.46 2.08 21.43
N ASP A 5 -27.72 2.11 21.00
CA ASP A 5 -28.15 2.30 19.61
C ASP A 5 -27.83 3.76 19.22
N ILE A 6 -26.55 4.08 19.04
CA ILE A 6 -26.13 5.37 18.49
C ILE A 6 -26.40 5.31 17.00
N GLN A 7 -27.58 5.83 16.65
CA GLN A 7 -28.02 6.26 15.33
C GLN A 7 -26.87 6.40 14.32
N HIS A 8 -26.81 5.49 13.34
CA HIS A 8 -25.87 5.58 12.21
C HIS A 8 -25.87 6.96 11.52
N GLY A 9 -26.93 7.76 11.62
CA GLY A 9 -26.97 9.14 11.08
C GLY A 9 -26.17 10.20 11.85
N SER A 10 -25.97 10.06 13.17
CA SER A 10 -25.29 11.07 13.99
C SER A 10 -23.77 10.98 13.87
N ILE A 11 -23.23 9.76 13.78
CA ILE A 11 -21.80 9.50 13.55
C ILE A 11 -21.36 10.03 12.18
N TRP A 12 -22.14 9.75 11.12
CA TRP A 12 -21.84 10.22 9.76
C TRP A 12 -21.81 11.75 9.64
N SER A 13 -22.71 12.47 10.34
CA SER A 13 -22.73 13.94 10.35
C SER A 13 -21.56 14.56 11.13
N PHE A 14 -21.12 13.91 12.22
CA PHE A 14 -19.92 14.30 12.96
C PHE A 14 -18.65 14.10 12.12
N GLU A 15 -18.50 12.93 11.50
CA GLU A 15 -17.37 12.62 10.62
C GLU A 15 -17.30 13.59 9.43
N GLN A 16 -18.42 13.92 8.78
CA GLN A 16 -18.45 14.86 7.65
C GLN A 16 -18.10 16.32 8.02
N LYS A 17 -18.44 16.75 9.24
CA LYS A 17 -18.34 18.17 9.66
C LYS A 17 -17.10 18.48 10.49
N TYR A 18 -16.62 17.55 11.31
CA TYR A 18 -15.56 17.79 12.30
C TYR A 18 -14.31 16.93 12.11
N LEU A 19 -14.38 15.91 11.26
CA LEU A 19 -13.22 15.10 10.88
C LEU A 19 -12.87 15.41 9.41
N ASP A 20 -11.59 15.61 9.12
CA ASP A 20 -11.09 15.67 7.75
C ASP A 20 -11.60 14.43 6.96
N LYS A 21 -12.25 14.66 5.80
CA LYS A 21 -12.92 13.61 4.99
C LYS A 21 -11.98 12.49 4.52
N ARG A 22 -10.68 12.63 4.76
CA ARG A 22 -9.67 11.63 4.42
C ARG A 22 -9.78 10.40 5.33
N PRO A 23 -9.77 9.18 4.74
CA PRO A 23 -9.74 7.93 5.50
C PRO A 23 -8.61 7.92 6.53
N ILE A 24 -8.77 7.19 7.65
CA ILE A 24 -7.76 7.06 8.70
C ILE A 24 -6.39 6.63 8.11
N SER A 25 -6.40 5.75 7.11
CA SER A 25 -5.19 5.32 6.41
C SER A 25 -4.41 6.47 5.74
N TYR A 26 -5.10 7.46 5.17
CA TYR A 26 -4.49 8.68 4.61
C TYR A 26 -3.97 9.63 5.68
N ARG A 27 -4.44 9.51 6.93
CA ARG A 27 -3.89 10.30 8.06
C ARG A 27 -2.70 9.61 8.71
N LEU A 28 -2.65 8.29 8.75
CA LEU A 28 -1.46 7.58 9.23
C LEU A 28 -0.23 7.92 8.36
N THR A 29 -0.42 8.05 7.04
CA THR A 29 0.65 8.52 6.14
C THR A 29 1.00 10.01 6.32
N SER A 30 0.14 10.81 6.95
CA SER A 30 0.42 12.22 7.26
C SER A 30 1.37 12.40 8.44
N PHE A 31 1.57 11.36 9.26
CA PHE A 31 2.52 11.38 10.38
C PHE A 31 3.97 11.37 9.92
N TYR A 32 4.20 10.97 8.66
CA TYR A 32 5.53 10.78 8.12
C TYR A 32 5.95 11.91 7.20
N ASP A 33 7.19 12.36 7.37
CA ASP A 33 7.84 13.23 6.39
C ASP A 33 8.22 12.45 5.12
N TYR A 34 8.75 13.16 4.11
CA TYR A 34 9.13 12.54 2.85
C TYR A 34 10.23 11.49 3.00
N LYS A 35 11.24 11.72 3.85
CA LYS A 35 12.36 10.79 4.04
C LYS A 35 11.87 9.50 4.70
N GLU A 36 11.01 9.64 5.70
CA GLU A 36 10.38 8.50 6.37
C GLU A 36 9.49 7.70 5.41
N LYS A 37 8.72 8.37 4.54
CA LYS A 37 7.94 7.69 3.48
C LYS A 37 8.81 6.93 2.50
N PHE A 38 9.91 7.51 2.04
CA PHE A 38 10.86 6.83 1.17
C PHE A 38 11.47 5.62 1.86
N PHE A 39 11.89 5.76 3.13
CA PHE A 39 12.39 4.64 3.91
C PHE A 39 11.35 3.51 4.01
N ILE A 40 10.08 3.83 4.33
CA ILE A 40 9.00 2.83 4.40
C ILE A 40 8.81 2.14 3.05
N ALA A 41 8.80 2.90 1.94
CA ALA A 41 8.68 2.36 0.60
C ALA A 41 9.83 1.41 0.25
N GLU A 42 11.08 1.80 0.54
CA GLU A 42 12.26 0.95 0.35
C GLU A 42 12.16 -0.34 1.16
N ASN A 43 11.66 -0.30 2.40
CA ASN A 43 11.46 -1.51 3.20
C ASN A 43 10.42 -2.46 2.59
N PHE A 44 9.31 -1.94 2.07
CA PHE A 44 8.35 -2.78 1.33
C PHE A 44 8.99 -3.42 0.12
N LEU A 45 9.79 -2.67 -0.64
CA LEU A 45 10.53 -3.22 -1.78
C LEU A 45 11.53 -4.31 -1.36
N ARG A 46 12.21 -4.17 -0.22
CA ARG A 46 13.08 -5.23 0.33
C ARG A 46 12.30 -6.48 0.72
N ILE A 47 11.12 -6.32 1.32
CA ILE A 47 10.23 -7.45 1.64
C ILE A 47 9.80 -8.18 0.37
N TYR A 48 9.42 -7.42 -0.67
CA TYR A 48 9.00 -8.00 -1.95
C TYR A 48 10.15 -8.72 -2.65
N GLU A 49 11.36 -8.16 -2.65
CA GLU A 49 12.54 -8.77 -3.26
C GLU A 49 12.92 -10.10 -2.58
N ASN A 50 12.81 -10.18 -1.25
CA ASN A 50 13.18 -11.37 -0.48
C ASN A 50 12.07 -12.41 -0.37
N ALA A 51 10.85 -12.11 -0.82
CA ALA A 51 9.75 -13.07 -0.81
C ALA A 51 9.99 -14.19 -1.83
N TYR A 52 9.58 -15.42 -1.51
CA TYR A 52 9.62 -16.54 -2.46
C TYR A 52 8.63 -16.33 -3.62
N CYS A 53 7.42 -15.87 -3.28
CA CYS A 53 6.41 -15.42 -4.21
C CYS A 53 5.43 -14.48 -3.50
N VAL A 54 4.63 -13.72 -4.26
CA VAL A 54 3.61 -12.80 -3.73
C VAL A 54 2.26 -13.06 -4.37
N ILE A 55 1.20 -13.06 -3.57
CA ILE A 55 -0.18 -13.09 -4.04
C ILE A 55 -0.87 -11.82 -3.54
N THR A 56 -1.45 -11.02 -4.44
CA THR A 56 -2.00 -9.71 -4.06
C THR A 56 -3.11 -9.22 -5.00
N ASP A 57 -4.06 -8.46 -4.45
CA ASP A 57 -5.03 -7.67 -5.22
C ASP A 57 -4.56 -6.21 -5.45
N LYS A 58 -3.35 -5.85 -4.97
CA LYS A 58 -2.81 -4.49 -5.06
C LYS A 58 -1.81 -4.38 -6.20
N VAL A 59 -2.17 -3.60 -7.23
CA VAL A 59 -1.25 -3.28 -8.35
C VAL A 59 0.06 -2.66 -7.87
N HIS A 60 0.01 -1.83 -6.83
CA HIS A 60 1.18 -1.19 -6.23
C HIS A 60 2.13 -2.17 -5.53
N CYS A 61 1.69 -3.40 -5.26
CA CYS A 61 2.54 -4.49 -4.79
C CYS A 61 2.99 -5.37 -5.98
N ALA A 62 2.07 -5.68 -6.89
CA ALA A 62 2.33 -6.56 -8.03
C ALA A 62 3.39 -6.01 -9.00
N LEU A 63 3.34 -4.73 -9.35
CA LEU A 63 4.28 -4.14 -10.30
C LEU A 63 5.72 -4.06 -9.76
N PRO A 64 5.96 -3.68 -8.49
CA PRO A 64 7.28 -3.83 -7.89
C PRO A 64 7.79 -5.26 -7.89
N CYS A 65 6.97 -6.25 -7.53
CA CYS A 65 7.36 -7.66 -7.56
C CYS A 65 7.79 -8.09 -8.97
N LEU A 66 7.02 -7.68 -9.99
CA LEU A 66 7.38 -7.90 -11.40
C LEU A 66 8.74 -7.29 -11.75
N ALA A 67 9.02 -6.06 -11.32
CA ALA A 67 10.26 -5.36 -11.58
C ALA A 67 11.48 -6.00 -10.88
N LEU A 68 11.28 -6.47 -9.64
CA LEU A 68 12.27 -7.18 -8.82
C LEU A 68 12.44 -8.65 -9.22
N LYS A 69 11.60 -9.14 -10.14
CA LYS A 69 11.53 -10.54 -10.61
C LYS A 69 11.04 -11.54 -9.56
N THR A 70 10.45 -11.07 -8.47
CA THR A 70 9.73 -11.93 -7.52
C THR A 70 8.45 -12.46 -8.18
N PRO A 71 8.24 -13.78 -8.25
CA PRO A 71 7.02 -14.36 -8.81
C PRO A 71 5.76 -13.77 -8.16
N VAL A 72 4.80 -13.33 -8.96
CA VAL A 72 3.60 -12.67 -8.45
C VAL A 72 2.32 -13.07 -9.16
N LEU A 73 1.31 -13.46 -8.38
CA LEU A 73 -0.07 -13.59 -8.81
C LEU A 73 -0.84 -12.32 -8.44
N PHE A 74 -1.43 -11.69 -9.45
CA PHE A 74 -2.31 -10.54 -9.26
C PHE A 74 -3.79 -10.97 -9.33
N PHE A 75 -4.51 -10.79 -8.22
CA PHE A 75 -5.95 -10.97 -8.22
C PHE A 75 -6.64 -9.76 -8.82
N ASN A 76 -7.19 -9.95 -10.02
CA ASN A 76 -7.98 -8.93 -10.68
C ASN A 76 -9.41 -8.96 -10.14
N THR A 77 -9.66 -8.20 -9.08
CA THR A 77 -11.00 -7.93 -8.59
C THR A 77 -11.63 -6.88 -9.52
N ALA A 78 -12.27 -7.36 -10.59
CA ALA A 78 -12.89 -6.54 -11.65
C ALA A 78 -13.92 -5.49 -11.17
N SER A 79 -14.20 -5.42 -9.87
CA SER A 79 -15.13 -4.49 -9.23
C SER A 79 -14.61 -3.06 -9.06
N TYR A 80 -13.30 -2.79 -9.23
CA TYR A 80 -12.74 -1.45 -9.06
C TYR A 80 -11.94 -0.99 -10.29
N GLN A 81 -12.62 -0.29 -11.20
CA GLN A 81 -12.01 0.57 -12.25
C GLN A 81 -11.18 -0.19 -13.32
N PRO A 82 -11.83 -0.94 -14.23
CA PRO A 82 -11.15 -1.69 -15.30
C PRO A 82 -10.23 -0.82 -16.16
N GLU A 83 -10.59 0.45 -16.37
CA GLU A 83 -9.79 1.45 -17.08
C GLU A 83 -8.36 1.60 -16.55
N ARG A 84 -8.16 1.43 -15.23
CA ARG A 84 -6.83 1.57 -14.60
C ARG A 84 -5.91 0.37 -14.83
N LEU A 85 -6.49 -0.75 -15.26
CA LEU A 85 -5.76 -1.99 -15.52
C LEU A 85 -5.52 -2.21 -17.01
N VAL A 86 -6.05 -1.34 -17.88
CA VAL A 86 -5.85 -1.41 -19.33
C VAL A 86 -4.35 -1.34 -19.65
N GLY A 87 -3.85 -2.36 -20.34
CA GLY A 87 -2.44 -2.48 -20.71
C GLY A 87 -1.54 -3.13 -19.67
N LEU A 88 -2.03 -3.41 -18.46
CA LEU A 88 -1.34 -4.21 -17.43
C LEU A 88 -1.70 -5.70 -17.51
N ASP A 89 -2.79 -6.03 -18.19
CA ASP A 89 -3.30 -7.38 -18.46
C ASP A 89 -2.22 -8.32 -18.98
N LYS A 90 -1.33 -7.82 -19.84
CA LYS A 90 -0.26 -8.64 -20.46
C LYS A 90 1.05 -8.67 -19.68
N LEU A 91 1.13 -7.98 -18.54
CA LEU A 91 2.38 -7.82 -17.79
C LEU A 91 2.48 -8.78 -16.59
N LEU A 92 1.35 -9.21 -16.05
CA LEU A 92 1.26 -9.97 -14.80
C LEU A 92 0.56 -11.31 -15.06
N ILE A 93 0.85 -12.30 -14.22
CA ILE A 93 -0.02 -13.48 -14.09
C ILE A 93 -1.24 -13.02 -13.32
N GLN A 94 -2.42 -13.22 -13.89
CA GLN A 94 -3.68 -12.76 -13.31
C GLN A 94 -4.66 -13.90 -13.13
N SER A 95 -5.41 -13.84 -12.04
CA SER A 95 -6.57 -14.71 -11.81
C SER A 95 -7.63 -13.96 -11.01
N ASN A 96 -8.78 -14.57 -10.81
CA ASN A 96 -9.74 -14.15 -9.80
C ASN A 96 -9.79 -15.21 -8.69
N PHE A 97 -10.38 -14.86 -7.55
CA PHE A 97 -10.39 -15.74 -6.39
C PHE A 97 -11.08 -17.08 -6.66
N GLN A 98 -12.18 -17.06 -7.43
CA GLN A 98 -12.96 -18.26 -7.74
C GLN A 98 -12.17 -19.21 -8.64
N SER A 99 -11.63 -18.71 -9.75
CA SER A 99 -10.83 -19.50 -10.69
C SER A 99 -9.57 -20.07 -10.07
N TYR A 100 -8.90 -19.32 -9.18
CA TYR A 100 -7.73 -19.81 -8.47
C TYR A 100 -8.07 -20.91 -7.45
N LYS A 101 -9.22 -20.79 -6.76
CA LYS A 101 -9.69 -21.82 -5.83
C LYS A 101 -10.03 -23.13 -6.53
N GLU A 102 -10.49 -23.05 -7.77
CA GLU A 102 -10.81 -24.21 -8.62
C GLU A 102 -9.57 -24.84 -9.28
N ASN A 103 -8.51 -24.04 -9.50
CA ASN A 103 -7.28 -24.50 -10.11
C ASN A 103 -6.05 -23.76 -9.54
N TYR A 104 -5.35 -24.40 -8.59
CA TYR A 104 -4.11 -23.86 -8.03
C TYR A 104 -2.92 -23.93 -9.00
N GLU A 105 -2.98 -24.71 -10.09
CA GLU A 105 -1.89 -24.78 -11.08
C GLU A 105 -1.68 -23.46 -11.84
N ILE A 106 -2.66 -22.54 -11.79
CA ILE A 106 -2.51 -21.18 -12.32
C ILE A 106 -1.29 -20.49 -11.68
N PHE A 107 -1.04 -20.76 -10.40
CA PHE A 107 0.11 -20.27 -9.65
C PHE A 107 0.41 -21.21 -8.50
N ASP A 108 1.28 -22.19 -8.73
CA ASP A 108 1.73 -23.10 -7.66
C ASP A 108 2.64 -22.33 -6.69
N VAL A 109 2.25 -22.21 -5.42
CA VAL A 109 3.04 -21.50 -4.41
C VAL A 109 4.31 -22.26 -4.05
N GLU A 110 4.33 -23.59 -4.20
CA GLU A 110 5.52 -24.41 -3.93
C GLU A 110 6.53 -24.29 -5.08
N ASN A 111 6.04 -24.19 -6.32
CA ASN A 111 6.84 -24.02 -7.53
C ASN A 111 6.35 -22.83 -8.37
N PRO A 112 6.52 -21.59 -7.89
CA PRO A 112 5.90 -20.44 -8.49
C PRO A 112 6.43 -20.18 -9.90
N PRO A 113 5.54 -19.99 -10.89
CA PRO A 113 5.95 -19.74 -12.26
C PRO A 113 6.70 -18.42 -12.38
N ASN A 114 7.60 -18.35 -13.36
CA ASN A 114 8.28 -17.10 -13.69
C ASN A 114 7.28 -16.06 -14.23
N ASN A 115 7.50 -14.80 -13.85
CA ASN A 115 6.69 -13.71 -14.36
C ASN A 115 6.81 -13.55 -15.91
N PRO A 116 5.75 -13.07 -16.59
CA PRO A 116 5.78 -12.75 -18.01
C PRO A 116 6.87 -11.72 -18.33
N LYS A 117 7.51 -11.85 -19.49
CA LYS A 117 8.65 -11.02 -19.89
C LYS A 117 8.26 -9.77 -20.70
N ASN A 118 6.97 -9.54 -20.91
CA ASN A 118 6.44 -8.48 -21.77
C ASN A 118 6.91 -7.08 -21.31
N TYR A 119 7.10 -6.89 -20.00
CA TYR A 119 7.58 -5.64 -19.42
C TYR A 119 9.03 -5.30 -19.81
N LEU A 120 9.85 -6.26 -20.28
CA LEU A 120 11.26 -6.02 -20.60
C LEU A 120 11.44 -5.01 -21.73
N LYS A 121 10.52 -4.99 -22.72
CA LYS A 121 10.54 -3.98 -23.79
C LYS A 121 10.27 -2.60 -23.21
N ILE A 122 9.20 -2.46 -22.43
CA ILE A 122 8.82 -1.22 -21.75
C ILE A 122 9.97 -0.73 -20.86
N ARG A 123 10.59 -1.61 -20.08
CA ARG A 123 11.74 -1.31 -19.23
C ARG A 123 12.91 -0.72 -20.04
N LYS A 124 13.31 -1.37 -21.13
CA LYS A 124 14.41 -0.89 -22.00
C LYS A 124 14.10 0.49 -22.59
N ASP A 125 12.89 0.65 -23.11
CA ASP A 125 12.45 1.90 -23.73
C ASP A 125 12.42 3.04 -22.70
N LEU A 126 11.90 2.79 -21.49
CA LEU A 126 11.87 3.78 -20.42
C LEU A 126 13.26 4.17 -19.95
N ILE A 127 14.16 3.21 -19.72
CA ILE A 127 15.55 3.49 -19.31
C ILE A 127 16.25 4.37 -20.35
N ASN A 128 16.07 4.07 -21.63
CA ASN A 128 16.68 4.86 -22.70
C ASN A 128 16.10 6.28 -22.74
N LYS A 129 14.77 6.42 -22.65
CA LYS A 129 14.11 7.73 -22.63
C LYS A 129 14.53 8.58 -21.45
N THR A 130 14.51 8.03 -20.23
CA THR A 130 14.92 8.79 -19.03
C THR A 130 16.40 9.11 -19.04
N LYS A 131 17.27 8.17 -19.44
CA LYS A 131 18.72 8.44 -19.58
C LYS A 131 18.98 9.58 -20.57
N ASN A 132 18.30 9.59 -21.72
CA ASN A 132 18.46 10.65 -22.71
C ASN A 132 17.94 12.01 -22.19
N PHE A 133 16.89 11.99 -21.35
CA PHE A 133 16.29 13.20 -20.80
C PHE A 133 17.08 13.78 -19.62
N THR A 134 17.51 12.96 -18.67
CA THR A 134 18.15 13.40 -17.41
C THR A 134 19.68 13.40 -17.48
N GLY A 135 20.28 12.67 -18.42
CA GLY A 135 21.72 12.39 -18.43
C GLY A 135 22.17 11.47 -17.28
N PHE A 136 21.26 11.01 -16.42
CA PHE A 136 21.57 10.26 -15.22
C PHE A 136 21.00 8.84 -15.29
N ARG A 137 21.77 7.88 -14.77
CA ARG A 137 21.32 6.50 -14.58
C ARG A 137 21.59 6.12 -13.13
N ASN A 138 20.52 5.80 -12.40
CA ASN A 138 20.66 5.26 -11.06
C ASN A 138 21.19 3.82 -11.13
N GLU A 139 22.26 3.53 -10.41
CA GLU A 139 22.87 2.19 -10.35
C GLU A 139 22.36 1.37 -9.17
N PHE A 140 21.75 2.02 -8.16
CA PHE A 140 21.31 1.37 -6.93
C PHE A 140 19.78 1.44 -6.77
N TYR A 141 19.17 0.34 -6.35
CA TYR A 141 17.72 0.29 -6.10
C TYR A 141 17.34 0.78 -4.70
N TYR A 142 18.25 0.65 -3.73
CA TYR A 142 18.00 0.96 -2.32
C TYR A 142 19.05 1.94 -1.77
N SER A 143 18.68 2.63 -0.70
CA SER A 143 19.63 3.34 0.14
C SER A 143 20.55 2.36 0.88
N ASN A 144 21.80 2.77 1.14
CA ASN A 144 22.83 1.94 1.78
C ASN A 144 22.69 1.86 3.31
N TYR A 145 21.48 1.59 3.81
CA TYR A 145 21.28 1.30 5.24
C TYR A 145 21.77 -0.11 5.58
N SER A 146 22.53 -0.24 6.65
CA SER A 146 22.81 -1.50 7.32
C SER A 146 21.55 -2.11 7.93
N TYR A 147 21.61 -3.40 8.25
CA TYR A 147 20.47 -4.11 8.85
C TYR A 147 20.07 -3.51 10.22
N ASP A 148 21.06 -3.12 11.02
CA ASP A 148 20.83 -2.49 12.33
C ASP A 148 20.16 -1.11 12.18
N GLU A 149 20.61 -0.31 11.22
CA GLU A 149 19.97 0.98 10.92
C GLU A 149 18.52 0.80 10.47
N ILE A 150 18.23 -0.23 9.68
CA ILE A 150 16.86 -0.55 9.25
C ILE A 150 15.99 -0.87 10.48
N ILE A 151 16.44 -1.77 11.36
CA ILE A 151 15.68 -2.18 12.55
C ILE A 151 15.42 -0.98 13.45
N LEU A 152 16.45 -0.20 13.76
CA LEU A 152 16.33 0.97 14.63
C LEU A 152 15.33 1.98 14.04
N LYS A 153 15.44 2.27 12.75
CA LYS A 153 14.54 3.22 12.08
C LYS A 153 13.10 2.70 12.01
N GLN A 154 12.89 1.41 11.79
CA GLN A 154 11.55 0.82 11.87
C GLN A 154 10.95 0.95 13.27
N ALA A 155 11.73 0.68 14.32
CA ALA A 155 11.29 0.83 15.71
C ALA A 155 10.91 2.28 16.05
N GLU A 156 11.71 3.26 15.59
CA GLU A 156 11.40 4.69 15.73
C GLU A 156 10.06 5.06 15.07
N LEU A 157 9.83 4.58 13.84
CA LEU A 157 8.61 4.87 13.08
C LEU A 157 7.37 4.23 13.71
N LEU A 158 7.51 3.02 14.27
CA LEU A 158 6.45 2.36 15.03
C LEU A 158 6.10 3.15 16.30
N ALA A 159 7.11 3.57 17.07
CA ALA A 159 6.91 4.39 18.26
C ALA A 159 6.24 5.74 17.92
N LYS A 160 6.69 6.39 16.84
CA LYS A 160 6.07 7.61 16.32
C LYS A 160 4.61 7.38 15.95
N THR A 161 4.30 6.30 15.22
CA THR A 161 2.93 5.96 14.83
C THR A 161 2.03 5.76 16.03
N ALA A 162 2.49 5.03 17.04
CA ALA A 162 1.73 4.79 18.27
C ALA A 162 1.42 6.12 18.98
N ARG A 163 2.42 7.00 19.10
CA ARG A 163 2.28 8.32 19.71
C ARG A 163 1.30 9.21 18.95
N GLU A 164 1.48 9.34 17.63
CA GLU A 164 0.62 10.20 16.81
C GLU A 164 -0.82 9.68 16.71
N SER A 165 -1.00 8.35 16.68
CA SER A 165 -2.32 7.72 16.73
C SER A 165 -3.02 8.00 18.05
N LYS A 166 -2.31 7.90 19.18
CA LYS A 166 -2.85 8.26 20.51
C LYS A 166 -3.26 9.72 20.57
N ASN A 167 -2.40 10.64 20.09
CA ASN A 167 -2.69 12.08 20.05
C ASN A 167 -3.91 12.38 19.16
N TYR A 168 -4.03 11.68 18.02
CA TYR A 168 -5.17 11.79 17.14
C TYR A 168 -6.46 11.34 17.82
N MET A 169 -6.47 10.14 18.41
CA MET A 169 -7.63 9.61 19.13
C MET A 169 -8.07 10.53 20.27
N GLY A 170 -7.12 11.09 21.04
CA GLY A 170 -7.44 12.07 22.08
C GLY A 170 -8.16 13.32 21.54
N ARG A 171 -7.74 13.82 20.36
CA ARG A 171 -8.43 14.94 19.69
C ARG A 171 -9.83 14.56 19.21
N VAL A 172 -10.01 13.37 18.64
CA VAL A 172 -11.32 12.88 18.19
C VAL A 172 -12.28 12.78 19.37
N ILE A 173 -11.86 12.20 20.49
CA ILE A 173 -12.68 12.08 21.70
C ILE A 173 -13.08 13.46 22.22
N LYS A 174 -12.13 14.40 22.30
CA LYS A 174 -12.42 15.77 22.74
C LYS A 174 -13.48 16.44 21.85
N LEU A 175 -13.31 16.37 20.54
CA LEU A 175 -14.26 16.94 19.57
C LEU A 175 -15.64 16.27 19.67
N SER A 176 -15.68 14.96 19.89
CA SER A 176 -16.93 14.21 20.07
C SER A 176 -17.70 14.71 21.29
N ASN A 177 -17.02 14.87 22.42
CA ASN A 177 -17.62 15.38 23.66
C ASN A 177 -18.14 16.82 23.49
N GLU A 178 -17.40 17.67 22.79
CA GLU A 178 -17.81 19.05 22.46
C GLU A 178 -19.06 19.06 21.56
N TYR A 179 -19.15 18.14 20.60
CA TYR A 179 -20.30 18.02 19.71
C TYR A 179 -21.55 17.52 20.45
N GLU A 180 -21.43 16.47 21.26
CA GLU A 180 -22.54 15.97 22.08
C GLU A 180 -23.08 17.04 23.04
N SER A 181 -22.19 17.85 23.62
CA SER A 181 -22.57 18.96 24.50
C SER A 181 -23.36 20.05 23.76
N LYS A 182 -23.13 20.25 22.46
CA LYS A 182 -23.87 21.19 21.62
C LYS A 182 -25.24 20.66 21.19
N LEU A 183 -25.41 19.33 21.06
CA LEU A 183 -26.69 18.71 20.73
C LEU A 183 -27.67 18.68 21.90
N LYS A 184 -27.16 18.73 23.14
CA LYS A 184 -27.98 18.74 24.37
C LYS A 184 -28.47 20.13 24.78
N LYS A 185 -28.14 21.19 24.03
CA LYS A 185 -28.60 22.57 24.21
C LYS A 185 -29.56 22.95 23.11
#